data_AF-A0A5B8V549-F1
#
_entry.id   AF-A0A5B8V549-F1
#
_cell.length_a   1.000
_cell.length_b   1.000
_cell.length_c   1.000
_cell.angle_alpha   90.00
_cell.angle_beta   90.00
_cell.angle_gamma   90.00
#
_symmetry.space_group_name_H-M   'P 1'
#
loop_
_entity.id
_entity.type
_entity.pdbx_description
1 polymer ?
#
loop_
_entity_poly.entity_id
_entity_poly.type
_entity_poly.pdbx_seq_one_letter_code
_entity_poly.pdbx_strand_id
1 'polypeptide(L)'
;MEIYHIPHNITVFGNEVNSFPDGIGEAFDALIKILPKDDHRSYYGISWCIENNITYIAAAEQKKEGEAEKYECTKYTVEKGDYLSVPVYDWMSKTNCIKDVFTEIMKDERADNQTPAIEIYKNDKEMLCMVAVKRSIESLEDFISTTDALLKVIQEFDEEQINEIPHEGSWSAAQVIVHITKSNNGIAKAMKLDGEKITRDTDARVQELKNTFLDYTIKFKSPEFILPAAGPYEKAKVFSELERSIEQLRQTSKSANLSEAIRHPAFGEITKLELLYFVLFHTQRHTRQLKNIFSELNSKHYLQN
;
A
#
# COMPACT_ATOMS: atom_id res chain seq x y z
N MET A 1 11.33 -4.89 19.03
CA MET A 1 9.98 -4.76 18.47
C MET A 1 9.69 -5.99 17.65
N GLU A 2 8.49 -6.54 17.80
CA GLU A 2 8.02 -7.69 17.02
C GLU A 2 6.96 -7.25 16.02
N ILE A 3 6.82 -7.99 14.91
CA ILE A 3 5.74 -7.76 13.96
C ILE A 3 4.48 -8.44 14.50
N TYR A 4 3.43 -7.65 14.69
CA TYR A 4 2.10 -8.13 15.01
C TYR A 4 1.19 -7.97 13.79
N HIS A 5 0.54 -9.06 13.39
CA HIS A 5 -0.32 -9.08 12.21
C HIS A 5 -1.80 -8.98 12.60
N ILE A 6 -2.48 -7.92 12.15
CA ILE A 6 -3.94 -7.79 12.22
C ILE A 6 -4.54 -8.32 10.90
N PRO A 7 -5.30 -9.43 10.91
CA PRO A 7 -5.72 -10.10 9.68
C PRO A 7 -6.90 -9.45 8.96
N HIS A 8 -7.70 -8.63 9.65
CA HIS A 8 -8.87 -7.94 9.09
C HIS A 8 -9.10 -6.60 9.78
N ASN A 9 -9.72 -5.66 9.07
CA ASN A 9 -10.05 -4.34 9.61
C ASN A 9 -10.94 -4.52 10.84
N ILE A 10 -10.56 -3.91 11.96
CA ILE A 10 -11.33 -3.95 13.20
C ILE A 10 -12.12 -2.66 13.29
N THR A 11 -13.44 -2.79 13.29
CA THR A 11 -14.33 -1.66 13.53
C THR A 11 -14.38 -1.40 15.03
N VAL A 12 -14.12 -0.17 15.42
CA VAL A 12 -14.19 0.29 16.81
C VAL A 12 -15.07 1.53 16.89
N PHE A 13 -15.62 1.80 18.07
CA PHE A 13 -16.33 3.04 18.33
C PHE A 13 -15.90 3.61 19.67
N GLY A 14 -15.87 4.94 19.74
CA GLY A 14 -15.35 5.65 20.88
C GLY A 14 -15.49 7.15 20.75
N ASN A 15 -14.98 7.86 21.74
CA ASN A 15 -15.01 9.31 21.79
C ASN A 15 -13.62 9.86 22.08
N GLU A 16 -13.40 11.09 21.64
CA GLU A 16 -12.17 11.83 21.93
C GLU A 16 -12.06 12.13 23.43
N VAL A 17 -10.86 11.97 23.95
CA VAL A 17 -10.54 12.27 25.35
C VAL A 17 -10.36 13.77 25.51
N ASN A 18 -11.16 14.37 26.40
CA ASN A 18 -11.18 15.82 26.62
C ASN A 18 -9.89 16.39 27.23
N SER A 19 -9.11 15.57 27.94
CA SER A 19 -7.85 15.96 28.57
C SER A 19 -6.86 14.81 28.49
N PHE A 20 -5.77 15.00 27.75
CA PHE A 20 -4.73 13.98 27.62
C PHE A 20 -3.49 14.35 28.46
N PRO A 21 -2.91 13.40 29.22
CA PRO A 21 -3.32 12.00 29.40
C PRO A 21 -4.35 11.78 30.52
N ASP A 22 -4.63 12.79 31.35
CA ASP A 22 -5.33 12.61 32.64
C ASP A 22 -6.78 12.08 32.51
N GLY A 23 -7.46 12.40 31.41
CA GLY A 23 -8.85 12.02 31.15
C GLY A 23 -9.05 10.65 30.47
N ILE A 24 -7.97 9.91 30.17
CA ILE A 24 -8.09 8.60 29.49
C ILE A 24 -8.89 7.61 30.34
N GLY A 25 -8.59 7.54 31.64
CA GLY A 25 -9.29 6.64 32.56
C GLY A 25 -10.79 6.94 32.65
N GLU A 26 -11.15 8.22 32.82
CA GLU A 26 -12.56 8.65 32.86
C GLU A 26 -13.30 8.33 31.55
N ALA A 27 -12.64 8.47 30.40
CA ALA A 27 -13.23 8.14 29.11
C ALA A 27 -13.51 6.63 28.96
N PHE A 28 -12.56 5.76 29.37
CA PHE A 28 -12.79 4.32 29.39
C PHE A 28 -13.86 3.92 30.40
N ASP A 29 -13.87 4.51 31.59
CA ASP A 29 -14.91 4.24 32.60
C ASP A 29 -16.31 4.60 32.08
N ALA A 30 -16.43 5.75 31.41
CA ALA A 30 -17.69 6.17 30.77
C ALA A 30 -18.12 5.20 29.66
N LEU A 31 -17.17 4.77 28.81
CA LEU A 31 -17.43 3.80 27.74
C LEU A 31 -17.83 2.43 28.30
N ILE A 32 -17.12 1.89 29.28
CA ILE A 32 -17.43 0.60 29.91
C ILE A 32 -18.82 0.63 30.57
N LYS A 33 -19.20 1.76 31.17
CA LYS A 33 -20.48 1.91 31.87
C LYS A 33 -21.70 1.80 30.94
N ILE A 34 -21.58 2.19 29.67
CA ILE A 34 -22.68 2.13 28.69
C ILE A 34 -22.72 0.78 27.93
N LEU A 35 -21.67 -0.02 28.05
CA LEU A 35 -21.54 -1.31 27.36
C LEU A 35 -22.12 -2.48 28.18
N PRO A 36 -22.47 -3.60 27.52
CA PRO A 36 -22.91 -4.81 28.21
C PRO A 36 -21.80 -5.38 29.12
N LYS A 37 -22.15 -5.74 30.37
CA LYS A 37 -21.19 -6.15 31.41
C LYS A 37 -20.42 -7.45 31.14
N ASP A 38 -21.00 -8.37 30.37
CA ASP A 38 -20.40 -9.69 30.07
C ASP A 38 -19.94 -9.79 28.60
N ASP A 39 -19.49 -8.67 28.04
CA ASP A 39 -18.92 -8.65 26.70
C ASP A 39 -17.39 -8.68 26.78
N HIS A 40 -16.80 -9.82 26.42
CA HIS A 40 -15.34 -10.00 26.29
C HIS A 40 -14.80 -9.30 25.02
N ARG A 41 -15.16 -8.02 24.83
CA ARG A 41 -14.67 -7.19 23.72
C ARG A 41 -13.32 -6.58 24.04
N SER A 42 -12.56 -6.33 22.99
CA SER A 42 -11.27 -5.63 23.10
C SER A 42 -11.48 -4.12 23.21
N TYR A 43 -10.58 -3.46 23.93
CA TYR A 43 -10.53 -2.00 24.04
C TYR A 43 -9.27 -1.48 23.34
N TYR A 44 -9.38 -0.27 22.81
CA TYR A 44 -8.36 0.36 21.99
C TYR A 44 -8.13 1.80 22.39
N GLY A 45 -6.86 2.18 22.45
CA GLY A 45 -6.43 3.57 22.42
C GLY A 45 -5.98 3.92 21.01
N ILE A 46 -6.50 4.99 20.43
CA ILE A 46 -6.11 5.43 19.08
C ILE A 46 -5.62 6.86 19.18
N SER A 47 -4.37 7.10 18.80
CA SER A 47 -3.76 8.43 18.96
C SER A 47 -3.05 8.94 17.72
N TRP A 48 -3.27 10.23 17.43
CA TRP A 48 -2.55 10.99 16.42
C TRP A 48 -1.71 12.05 17.10
N CYS A 49 -0.45 12.16 16.73
CA CYS A 49 0.43 13.24 17.17
C CYS A 49 0.59 14.25 16.03
N ILE A 50 -0.05 15.40 16.16
CA ILE A 50 -0.02 16.49 15.17
C ILE A 50 0.49 17.75 15.86
N GLU A 51 1.62 18.29 15.41
CA GLU A 51 2.17 19.57 15.90
C GLU A 51 2.29 19.67 17.44
N ASN A 52 2.72 18.59 18.09
CA ASN A 52 2.82 18.43 19.56
C ASN A 52 1.48 18.34 20.32
N ASN A 53 0.34 18.33 19.63
CA ASN A 53 -0.95 17.99 20.21
C ASN A 53 -1.28 16.52 19.95
N ILE A 54 -1.77 15.84 20.98
CA ILE A 54 -2.20 14.45 20.90
C ILE A 54 -3.72 14.44 20.90
N THR A 55 -4.32 13.99 19.80
CA THR A 55 -5.72 13.59 19.77
C THR A 55 -5.77 12.12 20.16
N TYR A 56 -6.50 11.78 21.21
CA TYR A 56 -6.62 10.42 21.71
C TYR A 56 -8.09 9.99 21.76
N ILE A 57 -8.39 8.81 21.24
CA ILE A 57 -9.71 8.19 21.27
C ILE A 57 -9.66 6.96 22.17
N ALA A 58 -10.52 6.93 23.18
CA ALA A 58 -10.82 5.73 23.94
C ALA A 58 -11.94 4.97 23.23
N ALA A 59 -11.66 3.77 22.75
CA ALA A 59 -12.56 3.02 21.88
C ALA A 59 -12.75 1.56 22.33
N ALA A 60 -13.88 0.97 21.93
CA ALA A 60 -14.19 -0.43 22.12
C ALA A 60 -14.48 -1.09 20.77
N GLU A 61 -14.19 -2.38 20.67
CA GLU A 61 -14.52 -3.19 19.50
C GLU A 61 -16.04 -3.20 19.25
N GLN A 62 -16.44 -3.02 17.99
CA GLN A 62 -17.82 -3.21 17.56
C GLN A 62 -18.11 -4.71 17.42
N LYS A 63 -19.07 -5.22 18.19
CA LYS A 63 -19.54 -6.61 18.10
C LYS A 63 -20.82 -6.75 17.28
N LYS A 64 -21.63 -5.69 17.22
CA LYS A 64 -22.88 -5.66 16.46
C LYS A 64 -22.97 -4.40 15.60
N GLU A 65 -23.52 -4.54 14.41
CA GLU A 65 -23.78 -3.39 13.53
C GLU A 65 -24.74 -2.40 14.22
N GLY A 66 -24.47 -1.10 14.10
CA GLY A 66 -25.26 -0.04 14.71
C GLY A 66 -24.91 0.32 16.17
N GLU A 67 -23.87 -0.29 16.75
CA GLU A 67 -23.49 0.02 18.15
C GLU A 67 -22.99 1.46 18.31
N ALA A 68 -22.22 1.98 17.36
CA ALA A 68 -21.71 3.35 17.42
C ALA A 68 -22.85 4.36 17.54
N GLU A 69 -23.88 4.24 16.71
CA GLU A 69 -25.07 5.10 16.71
C GLU A 69 -25.92 4.89 17.98
N LYS A 70 -26.09 3.63 18.40
CA LYS A 70 -26.83 3.29 19.63
C LYS A 70 -26.23 3.96 20.87
N TYR A 71 -24.92 4.06 20.92
CA TYR A 71 -24.17 4.59 22.07
C TYR A 71 -23.70 6.04 21.87
N GLU A 72 -24.13 6.70 20.79
CA GLU A 72 -23.75 8.08 20.46
C GLU A 72 -22.22 8.27 20.39
N CYS A 73 -21.51 7.26 19.87
CA CYS A 73 -20.06 7.26 19.69
C CYS A 73 -19.67 7.46 18.23
N THR A 74 -18.46 7.95 18.01
CA THR A 74 -17.87 8.03 16.67
C THR A 74 -17.26 6.69 16.27
N LYS A 75 -17.46 6.28 15.02
CA LYS A 75 -16.90 5.04 14.45
C LYS A 75 -15.50 5.30 13.89
N TYR A 76 -14.58 4.39 14.19
CA TYR A 76 -13.21 4.38 13.68
C TYR A 76 -12.85 2.98 13.16
N THR A 77 -11.73 2.89 12.45
CA THR A 77 -11.19 1.64 11.93
C THR A 77 -9.74 1.50 12.36
N VAL A 78 -9.41 0.38 13.00
CA VAL A 78 -8.03 -0.10 13.11
C VAL A 78 -7.78 -0.96 11.88
N GLU A 79 -6.89 -0.51 11.00
CA GLU A 79 -6.62 -1.18 9.73
C GLU A 79 -5.97 -2.56 9.93
N LYS A 80 -6.25 -3.48 9.01
CA LYS A 80 -5.52 -4.74 8.87
C LYS A 80 -4.10 -4.46 8.40
N GLY A 81 -3.18 -5.32 8.76
CA GLY A 81 -1.80 -5.26 8.29
C GLY A 81 -0.80 -5.57 9.39
N ASP A 82 0.45 -5.28 9.08
CA ASP A 82 1.58 -5.50 9.97
C ASP A 82 1.84 -4.25 10.79
N TYR A 83 2.13 -4.47 12.07
CA TYR A 83 2.41 -3.43 13.05
C TYR A 83 3.71 -3.76 13.77
N LEU A 84 4.56 -2.75 13.98
CA LEU A 84 5.60 -2.83 14.98
C LEU A 84 4.94 -2.80 16.35
N SER A 85 5.27 -3.77 17.19
CA SER A 85 4.62 -3.94 18.48
C SER A 85 5.62 -4.08 19.63
N VAL A 86 5.21 -3.56 20.79
CA VAL A 86 5.90 -3.71 22.07
C VAL A 86 4.88 -4.02 23.16
N PRO A 87 4.95 -5.19 23.83
CA PRO A 87 4.09 -5.48 24.95
C PRO A 87 4.54 -4.69 26.19
N VAL A 88 3.58 -4.12 26.89
CA VAL A 88 3.76 -3.46 28.19
C VAL A 88 3.04 -4.29 29.24
N TYR A 89 3.82 -4.99 30.07
CA TYR A 89 3.31 -5.77 31.18
C TYR A 89 3.15 -4.92 32.43
N ASP A 90 2.06 -5.16 33.16
CA ASP A 90 1.62 -4.36 34.31
C ASP A 90 1.44 -2.88 33.92
N TRP A 91 0.81 -2.64 32.78
CA TRP A 91 0.74 -1.31 32.15
C TRP A 91 0.05 -0.27 33.04
N MET A 92 -0.92 -0.68 33.87
CA MET A 92 -1.63 0.23 34.78
C MET A 92 -0.69 0.91 35.79
N SER A 93 0.40 0.25 36.18
CA SER A 93 1.42 0.85 37.06
C SER A 93 2.50 1.64 36.31
N LYS A 94 2.48 1.59 34.97
CA LYS A 94 3.52 2.12 34.07
C LYS A 94 2.96 3.04 32.99
N THR A 95 1.83 3.69 33.25
CA THR A 95 1.17 4.59 32.29
C THR A 95 2.09 5.74 31.84
N ASN A 96 3.03 6.14 32.69
CA ASN A 96 4.04 7.16 32.37
C ASN A 96 5.06 6.75 31.31
N CYS A 97 5.32 5.45 31.10
CA CYS A 97 6.33 4.99 30.13
C CYS A 97 5.75 4.79 28.71
N ILE A 98 4.42 4.84 28.54
CA ILE A 98 3.76 4.55 27.26
C ILE A 98 4.21 5.51 26.16
N LYS A 99 4.41 6.78 26.51
CA LYS A 99 4.97 7.79 25.61
C LYS A 99 6.37 7.40 25.11
N ASP A 100 7.22 6.90 26.01
CA ASP A 100 8.58 6.50 25.66
C ASP A 100 8.56 5.25 24.77
N VAL A 101 7.65 4.29 25.04
CA VAL A 101 7.44 3.13 24.19
C VAL A 101 7.08 3.54 22.76
N PHE A 102 6.10 4.42 22.58
CA PHE A 102 5.75 4.91 21.23
C PHE A 102 6.88 5.72 20.60
N THR A 103 7.61 6.53 21.38
CA THR A 103 8.77 7.28 20.90
C THR A 103 9.86 6.34 20.35
N GLU A 104 10.11 5.21 21.02
CA GLU A 104 11.06 4.21 20.53
C GLU A 104 10.54 3.46 19.30
N ILE A 105 9.24 3.13 19.24
CA ILE A 105 8.66 2.49 18.06
C ILE A 105 8.74 3.41 16.83
N MET A 106 8.40 4.69 16.97
CA MET A 106 8.37 5.66 15.88
C MET A 106 9.75 6.04 15.33
N LYS A 107 10.84 5.70 16.04
CA LYS A 107 12.23 5.83 15.56
C LYS A 107 12.64 4.71 14.60
N ASP A 108 11.93 3.58 14.58
CA ASP A 108 12.20 2.49 13.64
C ASP A 108 11.89 2.96 12.21
N GLU A 109 12.80 2.71 11.27
CA GLU A 109 12.62 3.12 9.87
C GLU A 109 11.41 2.45 9.19
N ARG A 110 10.95 1.32 9.75
CA ARG A 110 9.78 0.58 9.29
C ARG A 110 8.48 1.18 9.81
N ALA A 111 8.50 2.09 10.79
CA ALA A 111 7.29 2.66 11.36
C ALA A 111 6.60 3.63 10.39
N ASP A 112 5.27 3.52 10.28
CA ASP A 112 4.44 4.47 9.56
C ASP A 112 3.91 5.57 10.48
N ASN A 113 4.71 6.63 10.62
CA ASN A 113 4.39 7.78 11.45
C ASN A 113 3.25 8.67 10.87
N GLN A 114 2.64 8.28 9.74
CA GLN A 114 1.47 8.96 9.18
C GLN A 114 0.14 8.31 9.64
N THR A 115 0.22 7.13 10.23
CA THR A 115 -0.93 6.38 10.77
C THR A 115 -1.05 6.59 12.29
N PRO A 116 -2.25 6.42 12.89
CA PRO A 116 -2.37 6.50 14.33
C PRO A 116 -1.55 5.42 15.04
N ALA A 117 -1.02 5.79 16.21
CA ALA A 117 -0.53 4.84 17.19
C ALA A 117 -1.73 4.15 17.86
N ILE A 118 -1.62 2.82 18.01
CA ILE A 118 -2.68 1.95 18.53
C ILE A 118 -2.22 1.30 19.84
N GLU A 119 -3.08 1.35 20.84
CA GLU A 119 -2.96 0.60 22.08
C GLU A 119 -4.02 -0.49 22.07
N ILE A 120 -3.64 -1.76 22.22
CA ILE A 120 -4.58 -2.88 22.43
C ILE A 120 -4.50 -3.31 23.89
N TYR A 121 -5.59 -3.12 24.62
CA TYR A 121 -5.72 -3.54 26.01
C TYR A 121 -6.14 -5.01 26.06
N LYS A 122 -5.17 -5.93 26.08
CA LYS A 122 -5.46 -7.39 26.08
C LYS A 122 -6.09 -7.84 27.40
N ASN A 123 -5.64 -7.27 28.51
CA ASN A 123 -6.16 -7.48 29.86
C ASN A 123 -5.55 -6.45 30.83
N ASP A 124 -5.93 -6.51 32.11
CA ASP A 124 -5.45 -5.61 33.17
C ASP A 124 -3.93 -5.66 33.39
N LYS A 125 -3.24 -6.67 32.86
CA LYS A 125 -1.79 -6.87 33.02
C LYS A 125 -1.00 -6.72 31.74
N GLU A 126 -1.63 -6.67 30.57
CA GLU A 126 -0.92 -6.64 29.29
C GLU A 126 -1.61 -5.68 28.33
N MET A 127 -0.85 -4.69 27.88
CA MET A 127 -1.21 -3.81 26.78
C MET A 127 -0.19 -4.00 25.65
N LEU A 128 -0.63 -3.87 24.41
CA LEU A 128 0.24 -3.88 23.25
C LEU A 128 0.26 -2.48 22.62
N CYS A 129 1.42 -1.82 22.62
CA CYS A 129 1.63 -0.58 21.88
C CYS A 129 2.06 -0.91 20.45
N MET A 130 1.40 -0.29 19.47
CA MET A 130 1.53 -0.65 18.07
C MET A 130 1.57 0.60 17.17
N VAL A 131 2.45 0.57 16.16
CA VAL A 131 2.47 1.53 15.06
C VAL A 131 2.50 0.73 13.77
N ALA A 132 1.71 1.13 12.77
CA ALA A 132 1.66 0.39 11.50
C ALA A 132 3.05 0.32 10.86
N VAL A 133 3.33 -0.77 10.16
CA VAL A 133 4.52 -0.89 9.33
C VAL A 133 4.28 -0.14 8.03
N LYS A 134 5.22 0.72 7.67
CA LYS A 134 5.20 1.47 6.41
C LYS A 134 5.11 0.51 5.24
N ARG A 135 4.06 0.67 4.45
CA ARG A 135 3.88 -0.04 3.19
C ARG A 135 4.60 0.70 2.06
N SER A 136 5.15 -0.06 1.13
CA SER A 136 5.76 0.43 -0.10
C SER A 136 5.53 -0.57 -1.22
N ILE A 137 5.90 -0.23 -2.46
CA ILE A 137 5.78 -1.18 -3.57
C ILE A 137 6.57 -2.47 -3.31
N GLU A 138 7.66 -2.39 -2.55
CA GLU A 138 8.52 -3.53 -2.21
C GLU A 138 7.86 -4.49 -1.22
N SER A 139 6.88 -4.02 -0.45
CA SER A 139 6.10 -4.84 0.47
C SER A 139 4.98 -5.63 -0.22
N LEU A 140 4.72 -5.38 -1.51
CA LEU A 140 3.70 -6.12 -2.24
C LEU A 140 4.20 -7.53 -2.56
N GLU A 141 3.33 -8.51 -2.33
CA GLU A 141 3.56 -9.88 -2.78
C GLU A 141 3.90 -9.89 -4.28
N ASP A 142 4.85 -10.73 -4.67
CA ASP A 142 5.37 -10.85 -6.04
C ASP A 142 6.10 -9.64 -6.64
N PHE A 143 6.32 -8.53 -5.93
CA PHE A 143 7.01 -7.38 -6.53
C PHE A 143 8.44 -7.71 -6.98
N ILE A 144 9.22 -8.37 -6.11
CA ILE A 144 10.59 -8.77 -6.40
C ILE A 144 10.61 -9.76 -7.58
N SER A 145 9.82 -10.83 -7.50
CA SER A 145 9.76 -11.85 -8.55
C SER A 145 9.28 -11.29 -9.89
N THR A 146 8.34 -10.35 -9.88
CA THR A 146 7.85 -9.66 -11.10
C THR A 146 8.93 -8.78 -11.72
N THR A 147 9.63 -7.99 -10.89
CA THR A 147 10.70 -7.10 -11.37
C THR A 147 11.88 -7.91 -11.93
N ASP A 148 12.30 -8.96 -11.23
CA ASP A 148 13.36 -9.86 -11.69
C ASP A 148 12.99 -10.55 -13.01
N ALA A 149 11.74 -11.00 -13.14
CA ALA A 149 11.25 -11.61 -14.38
C ALA A 149 11.23 -10.61 -15.56
N LEU A 150 10.88 -9.35 -15.31
CA LEU A 150 10.96 -8.28 -16.32
C LEU A 150 12.40 -8.03 -16.75
N LEU A 151 13.30 -7.81 -15.79
CA LEU A 151 14.71 -7.52 -16.10
C LEU A 151 15.35 -8.69 -16.84
N LYS A 152 15.07 -9.93 -16.41
CA LYS A 152 15.59 -11.13 -17.06
C LYS A 152 15.15 -11.26 -18.52
N VAL A 153 13.87 -11.07 -18.83
CA VAL A 153 13.40 -11.19 -20.23
C VAL A 153 14.00 -10.11 -21.13
N ILE A 154 14.22 -8.89 -20.62
CA ILE A 154 14.83 -7.82 -21.42
C ILE A 154 16.28 -8.15 -21.78
N GLN A 155 17.00 -8.86 -20.89
CA GLN A 155 18.38 -9.27 -21.15
C GLN A 155 18.50 -10.31 -22.28
N GLU A 156 17.43 -11.05 -22.61
CA GLU A 156 17.43 -12.07 -23.66
C GLU A 156 17.55 -11.49 -25.08
N PHE A 157 17.09 -10.26 -25.31
CA PHE A 157 17.16 -9.59 -26.62
C PHE A 157 18.57 -9.05 -26.90
N ASP A 158 19.07 -9.15 -28.12
CA ASP A 158 20.22 -8.34 -28.56
C ASP A 158 19.80 -6.92 -29.06
N GLU A 159 20.77 -6.14 -29.55
CA GLU A 159 20.56 -4.75 -30.00
C GLU A 159 19.66 -4.65 -31.24
N GLU A 160 19.68 -5.67 -32.11
CA GLU A 160 18.86 -5.72 -33.31
C GLU A 160 17.45 -6.19 -32.96
N GLN A 161 17.35 -7.32 -32.24
CA GLN A 161 16.09 -7.93 -31.84
C GLN A 161 15.23 -7.00 -31.00
N ILE A 162 15.82 -6.17 -30.12
CA ILE A 162 15.03 -5.27 -29.27
C ILE A 162 14.25 -4.21 -30.08
N ASN A 163 14.73 -3.89 -31.28
CA ASN A 163 14.11 -2.94 -32.20
C ASN A 163 13.25 -3.61 -33.27
N GLU A 164 13.34 -4.93 -33.44
CA GLU A 164 12.56 -5.67 -34.43
C GLU A 164 11.06 -5.67 -34.08
N ILE A 165 10.22 -5.42 -35.09
CA ILE A 165 8.76 -5.44 -34.95
C ILE A 165 8.26 -6.83 -35.35
N PRO A 166 7.65 -7.61 -34.44
CA PRO A 166 7.27 -8.99 -34.71
C PRO A 166 6.09 -9.11 -35.68
N HIS A 167 5.18 -8.14 -35.77
CA HIS A 167 4.15 -8.12 -36.80
C HIS A 167 3.65 -6.69 -37.05
N GLU A 168 3.10 -6.46 -38.24
CA GLU A 168 2.62 -5.13 -38.61
C GLU A 168 1.60 -4.59 -37.60
N GLY A 169 1.79 -3.34 -37.17
CA GLY A 169 0.95 -2.67 -36.19
C GLY A 169 1.22 -3.03 -34.73
N SER A 170 2.22 -3.87 -34.42
CA SER A 170 2.67 -4.15 -33.06
C SER A 170 3.81 -3.24 -32.62
N TRP A 171 4.14 -3.31 -31.32
CA TRP A 171 5.35 -2.69 -30.77
C TRP A 171 6.54 -3.64 -30.81
N SER A 172 7.74 -3.09 -30.98
CA SER A 172 8.99 -3.79 -30.68
C SER A 172 9.19 -3.94 -29.16
N ALA A 173 10.16 -4.76 -28.75
CA ALA A 173 10.48 -4.91 -27.33
C ALA A 173 10.92 -3.58 -26.69
N ALA A 174 11.74 -2.77 -27.38
CA ALA A 174 12.16 -1.46 -26.91
C ALA A 174 10.97 -0.53 -26.66
N GLN A 175 9.99 -0.52 -27.55
CA GLN A 175 8.77 0.28 -27.41
C GLN A 175 7.92 -0.16 -26.21
N VAL A 176 7.80 -1.47 -25.96
CA VAL A 176 7.13 -2.00 -24.76
C VAL A 176 7.85 -1.53 -23.48
N ILE A 177 9.19 -1.59 -23.45
CA ILE A 177 9.96 -1.15 -22.28
C ILE A 177 9.80 0.36 -22.04
N VAL A 178 9.89 1.17 -23.09
CA VAL A 178 9.66 2.63 -23.01
C VAL A 178 8.25 2.95 -22.50
N HIS A 179 7.24 2.19 -22.93
CA HIS A 179 5.88 2.33 -22.42
C HIS A 179 5.79 2.06 -20.91
N ILE A 180 6.39 0.98 -20.42
CA ILE A 180 6.47 0.67 -18.98
C ILE A 180 7.16 1.82 -18.24
N THR A 181 8.32 2.27 -18.71
CA THR A 181 9.09 3.38 -18.12
C THR A 181 8.23 4.65 -18.00
N LYS A 182 7.48 5.01 -19.06
CA LYS A 182 6.59 6.18 -19.03
C LYS A 182 5.42 6.00 -18.04
N SER A 183 4.83 4.81 -18.00
CA SER A 183 3.77 4.45 -17.04
C SER A 183 4.28 4.59 -15.60
N ASN A 184 5.43 3.98 -15.29
CA ASN A 184 6.08 4.06 -13.97
C ASN A 184 6.33 5.50 -13.53
N ASN A 185 6.89 6.33 -14.43
CA ASN A 185 7.12 7.74 -14.14
C ASN A 185 5.83 8.53 -13.90
N GLY A 186 4.74 8.17 -14.61
CA GLY A 186 3.41 8.74 -14.38
C GLY A 186 2.87 8.40 -13.00
N ILE A 187 2.97 7.12 -12.60
CA ILE A 187 2.54 6.67 -11.26
C ILE A 187 3.41 7.26 -10.17
N ALA A 188 4.73 7.34 -10.34
CA ALA A 188 5.63 7.98 -9.37
C ALA A 188 5.31 9.47 -9.16
N LYS A 189 4.81 10.18 -10.18
CA LYS A 189 4.28 11.54 -10.02
C LYS A 189 2.95 11.53 -9.27
N ALA A 190 2.06 10.59 -9.57
CA ALA A 190 0.77 10.45 -8.88
C ALA A 190 0.94 10.17 -7.37
N MET A 191 1.97 9.42 -6.97
CA MET A 191 2.31 9.17 -5.56
C MET A 191 2.60 10.44 -4.75
N LYS A 192 3.04 11.52 -5.43
CA LYS A 192 3.40 12.81 -4.81
C LYS A 192 2.22 13.78 -4.70
N LEU A 193 1.07 13.44 -5.28
CA LEU A 193 -0.11 14.28 -5.18
C LEU A 193 -0.71 14.16 -3.77
N ASP A 194 -1.25 15.26 -3.26
CA ASP A 194 -2.09 15.24 -2.07
C ASP A 194 -3.29 14.32 -2.34
N GLY A 195 -3.61 13.47 -1.38
CA GLY A 195 -4.74 12.56 -1.47
C GLY A 195 -5.76 12.83 -0.37
N GLU A 196 -6.93 12.23 -0.54
CA GLU A 196 -8.04 12.33 0.39
C GLU A 196 -8.19 11.01 1.16
N LYS A 197 -8.60 11.12 2.44
CA LYS A 197 -8.98 9.94 3.23
C LYS A 197 -10.26 9.33 2.65
N ILE A 198 -10.32 8.00 2.64
CA ILE A 198 -11.47 7.25 2.14
C ILE A 198 -12.10 6.40 3.25
N THR A 199 -13.36 6.01 3.05
CA THR A 199 -14.13 5.20 4.01
C THR A 199 -14.15 3.71 3.69
N ARG A 200 -13.81 3.34 2.45
CA ARG A 200 -13.69 1.94 2.01
C ARG A 200 -12.29 1.41 2.30
N ASP A 201 -12.15 0.08 2.24
CA ASP A 201 -10.84 -0.58 2.34
C ASP A 201 -9.87 -0.04 1.27
N THR A 202 -8.64 0.22 1.72
CA THR A 202 -7.56 0.77 0.89
C THR A 202 -7.23 -0.09 -0.33
N ASP A 203 -7.45 -1.40 -0.23
CA ASP A 203 -7.18 -2.40 -1.28
C ASP A 203 -8.44 -2.92 -1.98
N ALA A 204 -9.60 -2.29 -1.78
CA ALA A 204 -10.89 -2.79 -2.26
C ALA A 204 -10.93 -3.10 -3.77
N ARG A 205 -10.21 -2.34 -4.60
CA ARG A 205 -10.18 -2.52 -6.06
C ARG A 205 -9.01 -3.38 -6.56
N VAL A 206 -8.16 -3.91 -5.68
CA VAL A 206 -6.99 -4.71 -6.10
C VAL A 206 -7.42 -5.94 -6.90
N GLN A 207 -8.49 -6.62 -6.49
CA GLN A 207 -8.99 -7.80 -7.23
C GLN A 207 -9.58 -7.43 -8.60
N GLU A 208 -10.29 -6.30 -8.70
CA GLU A 208 -10.79 -5.75 -9.97
C GLU A 208 -9.63 -5.45 -10.93
N LEU A 209 -8.59 -4.78 -10.44
CA LEU A 209 -7.38 -4.46 -11.19
C LEU A 209 -6.66 -5.73 -11.63
N LYS A 210 -6.50 -6.71 -10.75
CA LYS A 210 -5.87 -8.01 -11.08
C LYS A 210 -6.60 -8.72 -12.20
N ASN A 211 -7.91 -8.87 -12.08
CA ASN A 211 -8.74 -9.55 -13.08
C ASN A 211 -8.65 -8.84 -14.43
N THR A 212 -8.66 -7.50 -14.43
CA THR A 212 -8.60 -6.69 -15.65
C THR A 212 -7.22 -6.75 -16.31
N PHE A 213 -6.14 -6.56 -15.55
CA PHE A 213 -4.78 -6.45 -16.08
C PHE A 213 -4.07 -7.78 -16.25
N LEU A 214 -4.62 -8.89 -15.77
CA LEU A 214 -4.12 -10.25 -16.03
C LEU A 214 -5.08 -11.10 -16.88
N ASP A 215 -6.23 -10.57 -17.29
CA ASP A 215 -7.01 -11.14 -18.39
C ASP A 215 -6.42 -10.67 -19.72
N TYR A 216 -5.74 -11.57 -20.43
CA TYR A 216 -5.05 -11.28 -21.67
C TYR A 216 -5.95 -11.32 -22.92
N THR A 217 -7.23 -11.64 -22.76
CA THR A 217 -8.22 -11.52 -23.83
C THR A 217 -8.65 -10.07 -24.03
N ILE A 218 -8.49 -9.23 -23.00
CA ILE A 218 -8.80 -7.81 -23.03
C ILE A 218 -7.71 -7.04 -23.79
N LYS A 219 -8.13 -6.29 -24.80
CA LYS A 219 -7.26 -5.39 -25.58
C LYS A 219 -7.41 -3.96 -25.07
N PHE A 220 -6.32 -3.42 -24.53
CA PHE A 220 -6.26 -2.03 -24.07
C PHE A 220 -5.71 -1.11 -25.16
N LYS A 221 -6.26 0.11 -25.24
CA LYS A 221 -5.62 1.22 -25.93
C LYS A 221 -4.80 2.00 -24.91
N SER A 222 -3.50 2.12 -25.15
CA SER A 222 -2.64 2.94 -24.30
C SER A 222 -3.03 4.42 -24.42
N PRO A 223 -3.08 5.17 -23.30
CA PRO A 223 -3.18 6.62 -23.33
C PRO A 223 -2.04 7.26 -24.15
N GLU A 224 -2.35 8.35 -24.85
CA GLU A 224 -1.43 9.00 -25.80
C GLU A 224 -0.11 9.44 -25.14
N PHE A 225 -0.18 9.97 -23.92
CA PHE A 225 0.99 10.51 -23.21
C PHE A 225 2.03 9.44 -22.81
N ILE A 226 1.66 8.16 -22.80
CA ILE A 226 2.57 7.03 -22.55
C ILE A 226 2.80 6.14 -23.78
N LEU A 227 2.45 6.62 -24.97
CA LEU A 227 2.85 5.95 -26.21
C LEU A 227 4.38 6.07 -26.40
N PRO A 228 5.07 4.97 -26.77
CA PRO A 228 6.47 5.04 -27.18
C PRO A 228 6.58 5.78 -28.52
N ALA A 229 7.74 6.41 -28.75
CA ALA A 229 8.03 7.03 -30.04
C ALA A 229 8.42 5.95 -31.08
N ALA A 230 8.65 6.37 -32.32
CA ALA A 230 9.35 5.52 -33.28
C ALA A 230 10.82 5.35 -32.83
N GLY A 231 11.39 4.16 -33.10
CA GLY A 231 12.80 3.86 -32.87
C GLY A 231 13.73 4.36 -34.00
N PRO A 232 14.97 3.86 -34.05
CA PRO A 232 15.54 2.83 -33.18
C PRO A 232 15.87 3.36 -31.78
N TYR A 233 16.02 2.41 -30.85
CA TYR A 233 16.41 2.65 -29.47
C TYR A 233 17.73 1.94 -29.17
N GLU A 234 18.58 2.56 -28.35
CA GLU A 234 19.73 1.88 -27.76
C GLU A 234 19.28 1.02 -26.57
N LYS A 235 19.60 -0.29 -26.59
CA LYS A 235 19.22 -1.24 -25.52
C LYS A 235 19.68 -0.75 -24.15
N ALA A 236 20.95 -0.36 -24.05
CA ALA A 236 21.55 0.08 -22.79
C ALA A 236 20.82 1.31 -22.21
N LYS A 237 20.42 2.26 -23.08
CA LYS A 237 19.69 3.46 -22.66
C LYS A 237 18.30 3.10 -22.15
N VAL A 238 17.52 2.34 -22.93
CA VAL A 238 16.16 1.92 -22.56
C VAL A 238 16.15 1.10 -21.27
N PHE A 239 17.13 0.22 -21.09
CA PHE A 239 17.30 -0.56 -19.85
C PHE A 239 17.59 0.35 -18.64
N SER A 240 18.57 1.24 -18.75
CA SER A 240 18.92 2.16 -17.64
C SER A 240 17.78 3.12 -17.26
N GLU A 241 16.97 3.55 -18.24
CA GLU A 241 15.79 4.39 -17.99
C GLU A 241 14.69 3.61 -17.27
N LEU A 242 14.48 2.33 -17.62
CA LEU A 242 13.56 1.45 -16.92
C LEU A 242 14.00 1.25 -15.46
N GLU A 243 15.26 0.90 -15.22
CA GLU A 243 15.80 0.71 -13.87
C GLU A 243 15.62 1.97 -13.01
N ARG A 244 15.90 3.15 -13.59
CA ARG A 244 15.67 4.43 -12.90
C ARG A 244 14.19 4.64 -12.56
N SER A 245 13.27 4.26 -13.46
CA SER A 245 11.83 4.39 -13.20
C SER A 245 11.35 3.47 -12.08
N ILE A 246 11.89 2.25 -11.99
CA ILE A 246 11.59 1.29 -10.91
C ILE A 246 12.11 1.83 -9.57
N GLU A 247 13.34 2.35 -9.55
CA GLU A 247 13.90 2.94 -8.33
C GLU A 247 13.12 4.20 -7.89
N GLN A 248 12.68 5.03 -8.85
CA GLN A 248 11.85 6.19 -8.56
C GLN A 248 10.49 5.77 -7.94
N LEU A 249 9.86 4.70 -8.43
CA LEU A 249 8.65 4.14 -7.82
C LEU A 249 8.90 3.63 -6.40
N ARG A 250 10.01 2.91 -6.17
CA ARG A 250 10.39 2.44 -4.82
C ARG A 250 10.51 3.61 -3.86
N GLN A 251 11.28 4.64 -4.22
CA GLN A 251 11.49 5.82 -3.38
C GLN A 251 10.19 6.59 -3.11
N THR A 252 9.40 6.86 -4.15
CA THR A 252 8.15 7.62 -4.00
C THR A 252 7.09 6.86 -3.21
N SER A 253 7.00 5.54 -3.37
CA SER A 253 6.09 4.70 -2.58
C SER A 253 6.45 4.67 -1.10
N LYS A 254 7.74 4.76 -0.74
CA LYS A 254 8.19 4.84 0.67
C LYS A 254 7.81 6.16 1.35
N SER A 255 7.66 7.24 0.60
CA SER A 255 7.29 8.55 1.17
C SER A 255 5.79 8.83 1.14
N ALA A 256 5.04 8.14 0.28
CA ALA A 256 3.63 8.39 0.07
C ALA A 256 2.75 7.75 1.16
N ASN A 257 1.65 8.43 1.52
CA ASN A 257 0.59 7.83 2.30
C ASN A 257 -0.25 6.90 1.41
N LEU A 258 -0.04 5.58 1.48
CA LEU A 258 -0.67 4.65 0.55
C LEU A 258 -2.20 4.45 0.77
N SER A 259 -2.73 4.87 1.93
CA SER A 259 -4.16 4.78 2.25
C SER A 259 -5.01 5.89 1.62
N GLU A 260 -4.38 6.98 1.19
CA GLU A 260 -5.08 8.08 0.54
C GLU A 260 -5.47 7.74 -0.90
N ALA A 261 -6.62 8.27 -1.31
CA ALA A 261 -7.07 8.25 -2.69
C ALA A 261 -6.78 9.54 -3.44
N ILE A 262 -6.56 9.39 -4.74
CA ILE A 262 -6.46 10.50 -5.68
C ILE A 262 -7.47 10.30 -6.80
N ARG A 263 -7.81 11.38 -7.51
CA ARG A 263 -8.57 11.31 -8.76
C ARG A 263 -7.61 11.14 -9.93
N HIS A 264 -7.44 9.91 -10.39
CA HIS A 264 -6.58 9.57 -11.52
C HIS A 264 -7.36 9.60 -12.85
N PRO A 265 -6.86 10.22 -13.93
CA PRO A 265 -7.58 10.34 -15.21
C PRO A 265 -8.06 9.01 -15.81
N ALA A 266 -7.28 7.93 -15.62
CA ALA A 266 -7.61 6.61 -16.17
C ALA A 266 -8.44 5.72 -15.23
N PHE A 267 -8.39 5.96 -13.91
CA PHE A 267 -8.95 5.03 -12.92
C PHE A 267 -10.09 5.63 -12.08
N GLY A 268 -10.37 6.93 -12.24
CA GLY A 268 -11.26 7.65 -11.33
C GLY A 268 -10.63 7.78 -9.94
N GLU A 269 -11.45 7.67 -8.91
CA GLU A 269 -10.97 7.59 -7.53
C GLU A 269 -10.26 6.25 -7.29
N ILE A 270 -8.98 6.33 -6.90
CA ILE A 270 -8.11 5.18 -6.69
C ILE A 270 -7.12 5.47 -5.57
N THR A 271 -6.87 4.49 -4.70
CA THR A 271 -5.86 4.64 -3.65
C THR A 271 -4.45 4.59 -4.23
N LYS A 272 -3.52 5.23 -3.53
CA LYS A 272 -2.10 5.12 -3.88
C LYS A 272 -1.62 3.67 -3.78
N LEU A 273 -2.14 2.88 -2.83
CA LEU A 273 -1.89 1.43 -2.78
C LEU A 273 -2.40 0.69 -4.03
N GLU A 274 -3.63 0.94 -4.45
CA GLU A 274 -4.23 0.33 -5.65
C GLU A 274 -3.42 0.66 -6.91
N LEU A 275 -2.87 1.88 -7.01
CA LEU A 275 -1.96 2.25 -8.10
C LEU A 275 -0.66 1.42 -8.11
N LEU A 276 -0.12 1.06 -6.95
CA LEU A 276 1.06 0.19 -6.89
C LEU A 276 0.73 -1.25 -7.33
N TYR A 277 -0.44 -1.76 -6.97
CA TYR A 277 -0.93 -3.04 -7.51
C TYR A 277 -1.18 -2.98 -9.02
N PHE A 278 -1.68 -1.86 -9.54
CA PHE A 278 -1.75 -1.64 -10.99
C PHE A 278 -0.36 -1.75 -11.64
N VAL A 279 0.67 -1.10 -11.08
CA VAL A 279 2.06 -1.21 -11.59
C VAL A 279 2.52 -2.66 -11.62
N LEU A 280 2.23 -3.44 -10.57
CA LEU A 280 2.57 -4.87 -10.50
C LEU A 280 1.92 -5.66 -11.64
N PHE A 281 0.60 -5.57 -11.79
CA PHE A 281 -0.13 -6.33 -12.83
C PHE A 281 0.20 -5.84 -14.25
N HIS A 282 0.37 -4.54 -14.44
CA HIS A 282 0.82 -3.94 -15.69
C HIS A 282 2.19 -4.47 -16.10
N THR A 283 3.12 -4.54 -15.14
CA THR A 283 4.45 -5.12 -15.37
C THR A 283 4.35 -6.59 -15.76
N GLN A 284 3.62 -7.41 -15.00
CA GLN A 284 3.42 -8.84 -15.33
C GLN A 284 2.84 -9.03 -16.74
N ARG A 285 1.89 -8.18 -17.12
CA ARG A 285 1.28 -8.20 -18.46
C ARG A 285 2.32 -7.96 -19.55
N HIS A 286 3.14 -6.93 -19.39
CA HIS A 286 4.15 -6.58 -20.38
C HIS A 286 5.38 -7.48 -20.35
N THR A 287 5.73 -8.08 -19.21
CA THR A 287 6.71 -9.18 -19.15
C THR A 287 6.26 -10.35 -20.03
N ARG A 288 4.97 -10.71 -19.99
CA ARG A 288 4.43 -11.74 -20.90
C ARG A 288 4.50 -11.31 -22.36
N GLN A 289 4.17 -10.04 -22.66
CA GLN A 289 4.29 -9.52 -24.01
C GLN A 289 5.73 -9.62 -24.53
N LEU A 290 6.73 -9.24 -23.74
CA LEU A 290 8.14 -9.36 -24.10
C LEU A 290 8.54 -10.81 -24.37
N LYS A 291 8.13 -11.77 -23.53
CA LYS A 291 8.39 -13.20 -23.76
C LYS A 291 7.81 -13.68 -25.11
N ASN A 292 6.60 -13.23 -25.45
CA ASN A 292 5.97 -13.58 -26.72
C ASN A 292 6.72 -12.98 -27.91
N ILE A 293 7.13 -11.70 -27.83
CA ILE A 293 7.95 -11.05 -28.86
C ILE A 293 9.23 -11.87 -29.06
N PHE A 294 9.97 -12.18 -27.99
CA PHE A 294 11.21 -12.95 -28.09
C PHE A 294 11.02 -14.31 -28.77
N SER A 295 9.97 -15.06 -28.38
CA SER A 295 9.64 -16.34 -28.99
C SER A 295 9.29 -16.24 -30.47
N GLU A 296 8.54 -15.20 -30.88
CA GLU A 296 8.16 -14.97 -32.27
C GLU A 296 9.37 -14.64 -33.14
N LEU A 297 10.25 -13.75 -32.67
CA LEU A 297 11.46 -13.36 -33.40
C LEU A 297 12.37 -14.57 -33.62
N ASN A 298 12.65 -15.34 -32.56
CA ASN A 298 13.50 -16.53 -32.70
C ASN A 298 12.89 -17.58 -33.62
N SER A 299 11.57 -17.80 -33.56
CA SER A 299 10.90 -18.76 -34.46
C SER A 299 11.01 -18.37 -35.94
N LYS A 300 10.99 -17.06 -36.26
CA LYS A 300 11.18 -16.57 -37.62
C LYS A 300 12.62 -16.75 -38.11
N HIS A 301 13.59 -16.46 -37.25
CA HIS A 301 15.02 -16.64 -37.56
C HIS A 301 15.35 -18.13 -37.82
N TYR A 302 14.68 -19.07 -37.16
CA TYR A 302 14.81 -20.50 -37.46
C TYR A 302 14.21 -20.93 -38.81
N LEU A 303 13.19 -20.22 -39.33
CA LEU A 303 12.54 -20.56 -40.60
C LEU A 303 13.21 -19.89 -41.82
N GLN A 304 14.10 -18.93 -41.59
CA GLN A 304 14.82 -18.18 -42.62
C GLN A 304 16.27 -18.66 -42.83
N ASN A 305 16.79 -19.51 -41.94
CA ASN A 305 18.08 -20.21 -42.05
C ASN A 305 17.87 -21.66 -42.50
#